data_AF-A0A840LDP9-F1
#
_entry.id   AF-A0A840LDP9-F1
#
_cell.length_a   1.000
_cell.length_b   1.000
_cell.length_c   1.000
_cell.angle_alpha   90.00
_cell.angle_beta   90.00
_cell.angle_gamma   90.00
#
_symmetry.space_group_name_H-M   'P 1'
#
loop_
_entity.id
_entity.type
_entity.pdbx_description
1 polymer ?
#
loop_
_entity_poly.entity_id
_entity_poly.type
_entity_poly.pdbx_seq_one_letter_code
_entity_poly.pdbx_strand_id
1 'polypeptide(L)'
;MINRYRSPYPNYIHQLFITPSKHLYALKDRRLKWQDKAMEVKLDKIEGADKEHVVHYIVADHTSAAFYAEMRTNKTLMTPIEFLMRAWKKKSDFFFHGVPEHVIVPTAVSSKYPEVRGWLEQLGVGLIPPSSGFQAGIHQVRTWENDVANSISLHSYLEKTPCTLDNISVNLAKALRMANDGEINRPGVRMSRKQLWGMQVENRPPIRYME
;
A
#
# COMPACT_ATOMS: atom_id res chain seq x y z
N MET A 1 7.30 -26.24 -11.98
CA MET A 1 6.35 -26.53 -10.89
C MET A 1 5.97 -25.20 -10.25
N ILE A 2 4.70 -24.82 -10.28
CA ILE A 2 4.21 -23.57 -9.68
C ILE A 2 3.96 -23.85 -8.18
N ASN A 3 4.95 -23.57 -7.34
CA ASN A 3 4.68 -23.45 -5.90
C ASN A 3 3.91 -22.14 -5.69
N ARG A 4 2.58 -22.21 -5.68
CA ARG A 4 1.77 -21.08 -5.17
C ARG A 4 2.10 -20.94 -3.69
N TYR A 5 2.70 -19.83 -3.29
CA TYR A 5 2.86 -19.49 -1.88
C TYR A 5 1.48 -19.53 -1.22
N ARG A 6 1.31 -20.35 -0.18
CA ARG A 6 0.08 -20.40 0.62
C ARG A 6 0.40 -19.83 2.00
N SER A 7 -0.16 -18.67 2.29
CA SER A 7 -0.10 -18.08 3.63
C SER A 7 -1.13 -18.78 4.53
N PRO A 8 -0.74 -19.32 5.70
CA PRO A 8 -1.64 -20.03 6.59
C PRO A 8 -2.64 -19.12 7.32
N TYR A 9 -2.27 -17.86 7.57
CA TYR A 9 -3.10 -16.89 8.30
C TYR A 9 -2.76 -15.43 7.93
N PRO A 10 -3.60 -14.45 8.29
CA PRO A 10 -3.27 -13.02 8.13
C PRO A 10 -2.03 -12.62 8.96
N ASN A 11 -1.26 -11.64 8.49
CA ASN A 11 0.03 -11.25 9.07
C ASN A 11 1.15 -12.29 8.89
N TYR A 12 0.98 -13.30 8.03
CA TYR A 12 2.07 -14.24 7.71
C TYR A 12 3.00 -13.66 6.64
N ILE A 13 2.44 -13.26 5.50
CA ILE A 13 3.17 -12.62 4.40
C ILE A 13 2.53 -11.27 4.12
N HIS A 14 3.34 -10.21 4.19
CA HIS A 14 2.97 -8.91 3.64
C HIS A 14 3.66 -8.65 2.29
N GLN A 15 3.01 -7.87 1.44
CA GLN A 15 3.49 -7.48 0.12
C GLN A 15 3.66 -5.96 0.09
N LEU A 16 4.89 -5.50 -0.12
CA LEU A 16 5.21 -4.08 -0.20
C LEU A 16 5.09 -3.57 -1.64
N PHE A 17 4.51 -2.39 -1.80
CA PHE A 17 4.50 -1.64 -3.04
C PHE A 17 4.86 -0.19 -2.76
N ILE A 18 5.88 0.31 -3.46
CA ILE A 18 6.18 1.74 -3.52
C ILE A 18 6.27 2.06 -5.00
N THR A 19 5.33 2.86 -5.50
CA THR A 19 5.18 3.09 -6.92
C THR A 19 4.81 4.53 -7.21
N PRO A 20 5.55 5.22 -8.10
CA PRO A 20 5.04 6.45 -8.69
C PRO A 20 3.73 6.18 -9.42
N SER A 21 2.77 7.08 -9.24
CA SER A 21 1.54 7.09 -10.01
C SER A 21 1.85 7.47 -11.46
N LYS A 22 1.22 6.75 -12.39
CA LYS A 22 1.30 7.05 -13.82
C LYS A 22 0.26 8.08 -14.25
N HIS A 23 -0.69 8.42 -13.39
CA HIS A 23 -1.86 9.22 -13.75
C HIS A 23 -2.09 10.42 -12.83
N LEU A 24 -1.62 10.36 -11.58
CA LEU A 24 -1.78 11.41 -10.57
C LEU A 24 -0.49 12.21 -10.36
N TYR A 25 -0.64 13.52 -10.32
CA TYR A 25 0.42 14.46 -10.04
C TYR A 25 -0.12 15.72 -9.36
N ALA A 26 0.75 16.45 -8.67
CA ALA A 26 0.45 17.73 -8.07
C ALA A 26 0.89 18.88 -9.01
N LEU A 27 0.08 19.92 -9.06
CA LEU A 27 0.41 21.20 -9.68
C LEU A 27 1.24 22.07 -8.72
N LYS A 28 1.86 23.13 -9.25
CA LYS A 28 2.65 24.09 -8.45
C LYS A 28 1.84 24.74 -7.32
N ASP A 29 0.52 24.89 -7.52
CA ASP A 29 -0.44 25.39 -6.54
C ASP A 29 -1.00 24.29 -5.61
N ARG A 30 -0.34 23.12 -5.57
CA ARG A 30 -0.68 21.96 -4.73
C ARG A 30 -1.98 21.24 -5.08
N ARG A 31 -2.70 21.64 -6.14
CA ARG A 31 -3.87 20.91 -6.63
C ARG A 31 -3.46 19.54 -7.19
N LEU A 32 -4.25 18.53 -6.87
CA LEU A 32 -4.09 17.18 -7.41
C LEU A 32 -4.81 17.07 -8.74
N LYS A 33 -4.14 16.47 -9.73
CA LYS A 33 -4.69 16.29 -11.07
C LYS A 33 -4.50 14.87 -11.57
N TRP A 34 -5.55 14.35 -12.18
CA TRP A 34 -5.55 13.11 -12.95
C TRP A 34 -5.28 13.42 -14.44
N GLN A 35 -4.57 12.52 -15.11
CA GLN A 35 -4.48 12.46 -16.57
C GLN A 35 -4.66 11.04 -17.09
N ASP A 36 -5.41 10.88 -18.19
CA ASP A 36 -5.71 9.55 -18.75
C ASP A 36 -4.49 8.90 -19.41
N LYS A 37 -3.66 9.71 -20.09
CA LYS A 37 -2.41 9.22 -20.68
C LYS A 37 -1.43 8.86 -19.56
N ALA A 38 -0.96 7.62 -19.53
CA ALA A 38 0.04 7.18 -18.57
C ALA A 38 1.36 7.96 -18.75
N MET A 39 1.94 8.41 -17.64
CA MET A 39 3.26 9.01 -17.58
C MET A 39 4.33 7.93 -17.54
N GLU A 40 5.42 8.14 -18.28
CA GLU A 40 6.61 7.30 -18.17
C GLU A 40 7.43 7.73 -16.97
N VAL A 41 7.21 7.05 -15.86
CA VAL A 41 7.86 7.36 -14.60
C VAL A 41 8.29 6.06 -13.91
N LYS A 42 9.50 6.06 -13.38
CA LYS A 42 10.10 4.91 -12.69
C LYS A 42 10.58 5.34 -11.30
N LEU A 43 10.48 4.43 -10.34
CA LEU A 43 10.82 4.69 -8.95
C LEU A 43 12.29 5.09 -8.76
N ASP A 44 13.21 4.49 -9.53
CA ASP A 44 14.66 4.75 -9.47
C ASP A 44 15.04 6.18 -9.89
N LYS A 45 14.24 6.84 -10.74
CA LYS A 45 14.51 8.17 -11.30
C LYS A 45 13.50 9.25 -10.88
N ILE A 46 12.65 8.94 -9.90
CA ILE A 46 11.46 9.72 -9.58
C ILE A 46 11.77 11.14 -9.06
N GLU A 47 12.89 11.31 -8.35
CA GLU A 47 13.33 12.59 -7.78
C GLU A 47 13.64 13.63 -8.86
N GLY A 48 14.12 13.18 -10.02
CA GLY A 48 14.47 14.04 -11.16
C GLY A 48 13.33 14.28 -12.15
N ALA A 49 12.11 13.85 -11.84
CA ALA A 49 10.98 14.00 -12.75
C ALA A 49 10.50 15.47 -12.82
N ASP A 50 10.18 15.94 -14.04
CA ASP A 50 9.73 17.32 -14.29
C ASP A 50 8.42 17.68 -13.56
N LYS A 51 7.53 16.68 -13.41
CA LYS A 51 6.27 16.83 -12.69
C LYS A 51 6.43 16.40 -11.25
N GLU A 52 5.60 16.99 -10.39
CA GLU A 52 5.47 16.50 -9.01
C GLU A 52 4.55 15.28 -8.97
N HIS A 53 5.11 14.10 -9.17
CA HIS A 53 4.35 12.84 -9.21
C HIS A 53 3.85 12.44 -7.83
N VAL A 54 2.63 11.93 -7.78
CA VAL A 54 2.16 11.18 -6.60
C VAL A 54 2.91 9.86 -6.52
N VAL A 55 3.25 9.43 -5.30
CA VAL A 55 3.87 8.14 -5.00
C VAL A 55 3.00 7.41 -3.99
N HIS A 56 2.56 6.22 -4.36
CA HIS A 56 1.74 5.35 -3.51
C HIS A 56 2.65 4.40 -2.72
N TYR A 57 2.45 4.38 -1.41
CA TYR A 57 3.05 3.43 -0.48
C TYR A 57 1.95 2.49 -0.02
N ILE A 58 2.06 1.19 -0.27
CA ILE A 58 1.04 0.20 0.08
C ILE A 58 1.74 -1.01 0.69
N VAL A 59 1.20 -1.52 1.79
CA VAL A 59 1.52 -2.85 2.30
C VAL A 59 0.23 -3.63 2.47
N ALA A 60 0.19 -4.80 1.85
CA ALA A 60 -0.99 -5.65 1.82
C ALA A 60 -0.70 -7.03 2.39
N ASP A 61 -1.63 -7.57 3.16
CA ASP A 61 -1.60 -8.94 3.64
C ASP A 61 -2.00 -9.92 2.53
N HIS A 62 -1.19 -10.94 2.34
CA HIS A 62 -1.41 -11.92 1.27
C HIS A 62 -2.68 -12.77 1.50
N THR A 63 -3.02 -13.06 2.76
CA THR A 63 -4.15 -13.92 3.13
C THR A 63 -5.47 -13.17 3.00
N SER A 64 -5.62 -12.08 3.73
CA SER A 64 -6.86 -11.30 3.87
C SER A 64 -7.01 -10.19 2.83
N ALA A 65 -5.97 -9.91 2.03
CA ALA A 65 -5.92 -8.73 1.15
C ALA A 65 -6.18 -7.40 1.89
N ALA A 66 -6.17 -7.39 3.23
CA ALA A 66 -6.20 -6.18 4.03
C ALA A 66 -4.93 -5.39 3.77
N PHE A 67 -5.04 -4.07 3.75
CA PHE A 67 -3.89 -3.25 3.41
C PHE A 67 -3.90 -1.92 4.12
N TYR A 68 -2.70 -1.39 4.28
CA TYR A 68 -2.44 -0.02 4.68
C TYR A 68 -1.83 0.73 3.49
N ALA A 69 -2.23 1.98 3.30
CA ALA A 69 -1.69 2.81 2.23
C ALA A 69 -1.47 4.26 2.68
N GLU A 70 -0.40 4.86 2.19
CA GLU A 70 -0.10 6.28 2.29
C GLU A 70 0.19 6.87 0.91
N MET A 71 0.05 8.19 0.81
CA MET A 71 0.35 8.95 -0.40
C MET A 71 1.39 10.03 -0.07
N ARG A 72 2.43 10.12 -0.91
CA ARG A 72 3.42 11.20 -0.91
C ARG A 72 3.58 11.76 -2.31
N THR A 73 4.46 12.74 -2.47
CA THR A 73 4.96 13.15 -3.78
C THR A 73 6.45 12.83 -3.90
N ASN A 74 6.98 12.90 -5.11
CA ASN A 74 8.42 12.77 -5.34
C ASN A 74 9.27 13.84 -4.64
N LYS A 75 8.66 14.91 -4.12
CA LYS A 75 9.32 15.92 -3.27
C LYS A 75 9.30 15.59 -1.77
N THR A 76 8.48 14.62 -1.36
CA THR A 76 8.24 14.26 0.05
C THR A 76 8.32 12.75 0.25
N LEU A 77 9.24 12.11 -0.48
CA LEU A 77 9.46 10.67 -0.41
C LEU A 77 9.77 10.25 1.03
N MET A 78 9.27 9.07 1.35
CA MET A 78 9.51 8.36 2.60
C MET A 78 10.28 7.07 2.28
N THR A 79 11.16 6.64 3.17
CA THR A 79 11.84 5.34 3.06
C THR A 79 10.84 4.19 3.28
N PRO A 80 11.12 2.97 2.77
CA PRO A 80 10.32 1.80 3.10
C PRO A 80 10.24 1.53 4.61
N ILE A 81 11.33 1.80 5.34
CA ILE A 81 11.42 1.59 6.79
C ILE A 81 10.41 2.48 7.52
N GLU A 82 10.43 3.79 7.26
CA GLU A 82 9.49 4.74 7.85
C GLU A 82 8.03 4.37 7.55
N PHE A 83 7.74 3.94 6.31
CA PHE A 83 6.41 3.49 5.92
C PHE A 83 5.98 2.25 6.70
N LEU A 84 6.83 1.22 6.76
CA LEU A 84 6.52 -0.05 7.41
C LEU A 84 6.39 0.12 8.93
N MET A 85 7.22 0.97 9.55
CA MET A 85 7.05 1.35 10.96
C MET A 85 5.65 1.91 11.21
N ARG A 86 5.19 2.86 10.39
CA ARG A 86 3.84 3.42 10.48
C ARG A 86 2.79 2.36 10.24
N ALA A 87 2.94 1.54 9.21
CA ALA A 87 1.97 0.51 8.85
C ALA A 87 1.80 -0.56 9.94
N TRP A 88 2.90 -1.00 10.57
CA TRP A 88 2.90 -2.10 11.54
C TRP A 88 2.67 -1.66 12.98
N LYS A 89 2.80 -0.36 13.29
CA LYS A 89 2.41 0.17 14.60
C LYS A 89 0.92 -0.02 14.88
N LYS A 90 0.56 -0.32 16.13
CA LYS A 90 -0.84 -0.36 16.55
C LYS A 90 -1.45 1.05 16.50
N LYS A 91 -2.61 1.19 15.87
CA LYS A 91 -3.34 2.46 15.71
C LYS A 91 -4.67 2.37 16.43
N SER A 92 -5.14 3.48 17.00
CA SER A 92 -6.44 3.54 17.67
C SER A 92 -7.61 3.54 16.68
N ASP A 93 -7.39 4.03 15.47
CA ASP A 93 -8.41 4.33 14.47
C ASP A 93 -8.31 3.46 13.20
N PHE A 94 -7.36 2.51 13.15
CA PHE A 94 -7.16 1.64 12.00
C PHE A 94 -6.66 0.25 12.42
N PHE A 95 -7.24 -0.79 11.79
CA PHE A 95 -7.09 -2.18 12.24
C PHE A 95 -5.84 -2.88 11.72
N PHE A 96 -5.27 -2.42 10.60
CA PHE A 96 -4.07 -3.02 10.03
C PHE A 96 -2.84 -2.62 10.85
N HIS A 97 -2.14 -3.62 11.37
CA HIS A 97 -0.94 -3.47 12.20
C HIS A 97 -0.17 -4.79 12.23
N GLY A 98 0.96 -4.84 12.94
CA GLY A 98 1.69 -6.08 13.18
C GLY A 98 2.83 -6.32 12.19
N VAL A 99 3.94 -6.79 12.74
CA VAL A 99 5.12 -7.21 11.99
C VAL A 99 4.84 -8.63 11.48
N PRO A 100 4.93 -8.89 10.16
CA PRO A 100 4.67 -10.20 9.61
C PRO A 100 5.84 -11.15 9.86
N GLU A 101 5.66 -12.43 9.54
CA GLU A 101 6.79 -13.37 9.50
C GLU A 101 7.64 -13.16 8.26
N HIS A 102 7.00 -12.83 7.13
CA HIS A 102 7.66 -12.67 5.84
C HIS A 102 7.18 -11.43 5.09
N VAL A 103 8.06 -10.87 4.28
CA VAL A 103 7.73 -9.76 3.36
C VAL A 103 8.22 -10.08 1.95
N ILE A 104 7.37 -9.78 0.97
CA ILE A 104 7.75 -9.69 -0.44
C ILE A 104 8.13 -8.25 -0.74
N VAL A 105 9.40 -8.01 -1.07
CA VAL A 105 9.92 -6.70 -1.51
C VAL A 105 10.15 -6.73 -3.02
N PRO A 106 9.49 -5.84 -3.80
CA PRO A 106 9.74 -5.74 -5.23
C PRO A 106 11.20 -5.37 -5.52
N THR A 107 11.76 -5.92 -6.61
CA THR A 107 13.13 -5.61 -7.05
C THR A 107 13.37 -4.10 -7.18
N ALA A 108 12.41 -3.36 -7.77
CA ALA A 108 12.54 -1.91 -7.92
C ALA A 108 12.67 -1.17 -6.56
N VAL A 109 12.02 -1.69 -5.51
CA VAL A 109 12.11 -1.13 -4.15
C VAL A 109 13.45 -1.49 -3.54
N SER A 110 13.85 -2.76 -3.57
CA SER A 110 15.13 -3.20 -3.00
C SER A 110 16.35 -2.61 -3.72
N SER A 111 16.24 -2.31 -5.01
CA SER A 111 17.31 -1.64 -5.77
C SER A 111 17.45 -0.17 -5.40
N LYS A 112 16.34 0.52 -5.10
CA LYS A 112 16.38 1.94 -4.68
C LYS A 112 16.73 2.12 -3.21
N TYR A 113 16.23 1.21 -2.36
CA TYR A 113 16.36 1.27 -0.90
C TYR A 113 16.98 -0.04 -0.39
N PRO A 114 18.28 -0.30 -0.65
CA PRO A 114 18.94 -1.55 -0.28
C PRO A 114 18.94 -1.81 1.23
N GLU A 115 18.88 -0.76 2.06
CA GLU A 115 18.86 -0.82 3.52
C GLU A 115 17.63 -1.54 4.09
N VAL A 116 16.52 -1.61 3.34
CA VAL A 116 15.29 -2.27 3.80
C VAL A 116 15.53 -3.75 4.12
N ARG A 117 16.45 -4.40 3.40
CA ARG A 117 16.76 -5.81 3.61
C ARG A 117 17.42 -6.04 4.96
N GLY A 118 18.48 -5.28 5.27
CA GLY A 118 19.17 -5.41 6.55
C GLY A 118 18.26 -5.09 7.73
N TRP A 119 17.38 -4.10 7.59
CA TRP A 119 16.38 -3.77 8.61
C TRP A 119 15.35 -4.89 8.84
N LEU A 120 14.84 -5.51 7.78
CA LEU A 120 13.92 -6.65 7.90
C LEU A 120 14.59 -7.87 8.54
N GLU A 121 15.85 -8.15 8.18
CA GLU A 121 16.65 -9.22 8.77
C GLU A 121 16.87 -8.98 10.28
N GLN A 122 17.17 -7.74 10.70
CA GLN A 122 17.30 -7.36 12.12
C GLN A 122 16.00 -7.57 12.92
N LEU A 123 14.84 -7.38 12.27
CA LEU A 123 13.52 -7.66 12.88
C LEU A 123 13.15 -9.14 12.86
N GLY A 124 14.00 -10.02 12.32
CA GLY A 124 13.69 -11.44 12.13
C GLY A 124 12.50 -11.64 11.18
N VAL A 125 12.38 -10.79 10.15
CA VAL A 125 11.37 -10.91 9.10
C VAL A 125 12.01 -11.55 7.86
N GLY A 126 11.48 -12.69 7.44
CA GLY A 126 11.97 -13.41 6.26
C GLY A 126 11.67 -12.67 4.96
N LEU A 127 12.61 -12.70 4.02
CA LEU A 127 12.40 -12.15 2.68
C LEU A 127 12.01 -13.26 1.71
N ILE A 128 10.88 -13.06 1.02
CA ILE A 128 10.45 -13.95 -0.05
C ILE A 128 10.72 -13.26 -1.39
N PRO A 129 11.43 -13.92 -2.33
CA PRO A 129 11.64 -13.34 -3.65
C PRO A 129 10.29 -13.15 -4.36
N PRO A 130 10.11 -12.03 -5.10
CA PRO A 130 8.90 -11.85 -5.88
C PRO A 130 8.78 -13.00 -6.90
N SER A 131 7.62 -13.65 -6.98
CA SER A 131 7.36 -14.64 -8.02
C SER A 131 7.34 -13.98 -9.41
N SER A 132 7.71 -14.72 -10.45
CA SER A 132 7.56 -14.26 -11.84
C SER A 132 6.09 -13.94 -12.12
N GLY A 133 5.82 -12.68 -12.52
CA GLY A 133 4.47 -12.13 -12.54
C GLY A 133 3.96 -11.88 -11.13
N PHE A 134 3.78 -10.62 -10.78
CA PHE A 134 3.27 -10.16 -9.48
C PHE A 134 1.81 -10.63 -9.25
N GLN A 135 1.62 -11.91 -8.95
CA GLN A 135 0.33 -12.62 -8.96
C GLN A 135 -0.62 -12.25 -7.81
N ALA A 136 -0.27 -11.31 -6.92
CA ALA A 136 -1.12 -10.99 -5.76
C ALA A 136 -1.29 -9.50 -5.39
N GLY A 137 -0.81 -8.52 -6.18
CA GLY A 137 -1.09 -7.13 -5.79
C GLY A 137 -0.94 -5.99 -6.79
N ILE A 138 -0.59 -6.22 -8.07
CA ILE A 138 -0.75 -5.18 -9.11
C ILE A 138 -2.21 -4.68 -9.17
N HIS A 139 -3.18 -5.60 -9.00
CA HIS A 139 -4.59 -5.24 -8.92
C HIS A 139 -4.90 -4.35 -7.71
N GLN A 140 -4.25 -4.57 -6.57
CA GLN A 140 -4.45 -3.75 -5.38
C GLN A 140 -3.92 -2.32 -5.59
N VAL A 141 -2.72 -2.19 -6.17
CA VAL A 141 -2.16 -0.88 -6.55
C VAL A 141 -3.09 -0.12 -7.49
N ARG A 142 -3.55 -0.77 -8.56
CA ARG A 142 -4.45 -0.15 -9.54
C ARG A 142 -5.80 0.23 -8.93
N THR A 143 -6.36 -0.62 -8.09
CA THR A 143 -7.63 -0.34 -7.40
C THR A 143 -7.47 0.85 -6.46
N TRP A 144 -6.38 0.89 -5.68
CA TRP A 144 -6.08 2.01 -4.80
C TRP A 144 -5.90 3.32 -5.59
N GLU A 145 -5.14 3.31 -6.68
CA GLU A 145 -4.95 4.50 -7.52
C GLU A 145 -6.30 5.04 -8.05
N ASN A 146 -7.21 4.15 -8.46
CA ASN A 146 -8.57 4.53 -8.84
C ASN A 146 -9.37 5.08 -7.66
N ASP A 147 -9.28 4.48 -6.47
CA ASP A 147 -9.96 4.96 -5.26
C ASP A 147 -9.47 6.37 -4.87
N VAL A 148 -8.17 6.64 -5.01
CA VAL A 148 -7.59 7.98 -4.83
C VAL A 148 -8.14 8.96 -5.87
N ALA A 149 -8.15 8.58 -7.15
CA ALA A 149 -8.69 9.42 -8.23
C ALA A 149 -10.19 9.75 -8.04
N ASN A 150 -10.97 8.76 -7.62
CA ASN A 150 -12.37 8.93 -7.28
C ASN A 150 -12.55 9.86 -6.09
N SER A 151 -11.69 9.75 -5.07
CA SER A 151 -11.71 10.63 -3.90
C SER A 151 -11.42 12.09 -4.26
N ILE A 152 -10.48 12.33 -5.19
CA ILE A 152 -10.17 13.68 -5.71
C ILE A 152 -11.38 14.25 -6.47
N SER A 153 -11.98 13.44 -7.33
CA SER A 153 -13.16 13.83 -8.13
C SER A 153 -14.36 14.13 -7.23
N LEU A 154 -14.61 13.26 -6.23
CA LEU A 154 -15.72 13.40 -5.30
C LEU A 154 -15.58 14.65 -4.41
N HIS A 155 -14.37 14.93 -3.91
CA HIS A 155 -14.10 16.17 -3.16
C HIS A 155 -14.44 17.39 -4.01
N SER A 156 -13.94 17.44 -5.25
CA SER A 156 -14.18 18.56 -6.15
C SER A 156 -15.67 18.74 -6.46
N TYR A 157 -16.42 17.64 -6.56
CA TYR A 157 -17.85 17.65 -6.79
C TYR A 157 -18.67 18.10 -5.57
N LEU A 158 -18.37 17.58 -4.38
CA LEU A 158 -19.12 17.84 -3.15
C LEU A 158 -18.78 19.19 -2.53
N GLU A 159 -17.49 19.47 -2.36
CA GLU A 159 -17.00 20.68 -1.66
C GLU A 159 -16.97 21.91 -2.55
N LYS A 160 -17.16 21.73 -3.88
CA LYS A 160 -17.03 22.79 -4.90
C LYS A 160 -15.67 23.50 -4.87
N THR A 161 -14.65 22.86 -4.31
CA THR A 161 -13.27 23.34 -4.26
C THR A 161 -12.30 22.31 -4.85
N PRO A 162 -11.18 22.72 -5.45
CA PRO A 162 -10.17 21.77 -5.91
C PRO A 162 -9.60 20.94 -4.75
N CYS A 163 -9.38 19.65 -4.99
CA CYS A 163 -8.65 18.81 -4.06
C CYS A 163 -7.15 19.12 -4.14
N THR A 164 -6.50 19.28 -2.99
CA THR A 164 -5.08 19.62 -2.88
C THR A 164 -4.35 18.61 -2.00
N LEU A 165 -3.02 18.65 -2.02
CA LEU A 165 -2.18 17.86 -1.11
C LEU A 165 -2.52 18.10 0.38
N ASP A 166 -3.08 19.26 0.73
CA ASP A 166 -3.37 19.63 2.11
C ASP A 166 -4.69 19.04 2.63
N ASN A 167 -5.67 18.82 1.73
CA ASN A 167 -7.02 18.37 2.12
C ASN A 167 -7.34 16.92 1.74
N ILE A 168 -6.49 16.28 0.93
CA ILE A 168 -6.71 14.90 0.46
C ILE A 168 -6.63 13.85 1.56
N SER A 169 -5.90 14.10 2.66
CA SER A 169 -5.59 13.10 3.70
C SER A 169 -6.84 12.49 4.34
N VAL A 170 -7.86 13.31 4.64
CA VAL A 170 -9.14 12.87 5.21
C VAL A 170 -9.88 11.94 4.26
N ASN A 171 -9.88 12.28 2.96
CA ASN A 171 -10.53 11.47 1.93
C ASN A 171 -9.80 10.15 1.71
N LEU A 172 -8.47 10.16 1.75
CA LEU A 172 -7.67 8.92 1.66
C LEU A 172 -7.94 7.99 2.84
N ALA A 173 -8.02 8.52 4.06
CA ALA A 173 -8.35 7.71 5.23
C ALA A 173 -9.74 7.07 5.10
N LYS A 174 -10.72 7.82 4.56
CA LYS A 174 -12.06 7.29 4.27
C LYS A 174 -12.04 6.21 3.18
N ALA A 175 -11.37 6.47 2.06
CA ALA A 175 -11.22 5.52 0.96
C ALA A 175 -10.54 4.22 1.42
N LEU A 176 -9.49 4.33 2.23
CA LEU A 176 -8.76 3.18 2.77
C LEU A 176 -9.65 2.33 3.69
N ARG A 177 -10.47 2.96 4.55
CA ARG A 177 -11.46 2.24 5.38
C ARG A 177 -12.48 1.51 4.50
N MET A 178 -13.10 2.23 3.55
CA MET A 178 -14.09 1.65 2.64
C MET A 178 -13.52 0.47 1.83
N ALA A 179 -12.30 0.60 1.32
CA ALA A 179 -11.63 -0.47 0.60
C ALA A 179 -11.42 -1.71 1.48
N ASN A 180 -11.05 -1.54 2.74
CA ASN A 180 -10.86 -2.67 3.66
C ASN A 180 -12.17 -3.25 4.22
N ASP A 181 -13.25 -2.47 4.26
CA ASP A 181 -14.59 -2.92 4.64
C ASP A 181 -15.32 -3.63 3.48
N GLY A 182 -14.83 -3.50 2.23
CA GLY A 182 -15.36 -4.22 1.08
C GLY A 182 -15.11 -5.73 1.13
N GLU A 183 -16.12 -6.50 0.71
CA GLU A 183 -16.03 -7.96 0.60
C GLU A 183 -14.97 -8.40 -0.40
N ILE A 184 -14.28 -9.49 -0.07
CA ILE A 184 -13.33 -10.10 -0.98
C ILE A 184 -14.10 -10.95 -1.99
N ASN A 185 -13.95 -10.62 -3.28
CA ASN A 185 -14.49 -11.45 -4.36
C ASN A 185 -13.61 -12.70 -4.57
N ARG A 186 -13.69 -13.67 -3.66
CA ARG A 186 -13.06 -14.99 -3.75
C ARG A 186 -14.14 -16.07 -3.55
N PRO A 187 -14.18 -17.12 -4.39
CA PRO A 187 -15.15 -18.20 -4.23
C PRO A 187 -15.13 -18.76 -2.80
N GLY A 188 -16.30 -18.82 -2.16
CA GLY A 188 -16.45 -19.37 -0.80
C GLY A 188 -16.04 -18.44 0.35
N VAL A 189 -15.60 -17.21 0.07
CA VAL A 189 -15.29 -16.20 1.09
C VAL A 189 -16.32 -15.08 1.03
N ARG A 190 -17.16 -14.95 2.07
CA ARG A 190 -18.11 -13.84 2.23
C ARG A 190 -17.73 -12.99 3.44
N MET A 191 -16.55 -12.40 3.37
CA MET A 191 -16.01 -11.57 4.44
C MET A 191 -15.29 -10.38 3.83
N SER A 192 -15.32 -9.25 4.54
CA SER A 192 -14.45 -8.12 4.23
C SER A 192 -12.99 -8.45 4.51
N ARG A 193 -12.09 -7.65 3.92
CA ARG A 193 -10.65 -7.75 4.21
C ARG A 193 -10.38 -7.59 5.71
N LYS A 194 -11.07 -6.64 6.34
CA LYS A 194 -11.00 -6.39 7.79
C LYS A 194 -11.49 -7.58 8.62
N GLN A 195 -12.59 -8.21 8.23
CA GLN A 195 -13.11 -9.39 8.93
C GLN A 195 -12.14 -10.56 8.84
N LEU A 196 -11.59 -10.82 7.65
CA LEU A 196 -10.59 -11.88 7.47
C LEU A 196 -9.30 -11.61 8.23
N TRP A 197 -8.84 -10.37 8.26
CA TRP A 197 -7.67 -9.98 9.03
C TRP A 197 -7.81 -10.32 10.53
N GLY A 198 -9.00 -10.04 11.09
CA GLY A 198 -9.35 -10.30 12.48
C GLY A 198 -9.77 -11.75 12.78
N MET A 199 -9.81 -12.62 11.78
CA MET A 199 -10.23 -14.00 11.97
C MET A 199 -9.27 -14.75 12.91
N GLN A 200 -9.85 -15.45 13.88
CA GLN A 200 -9.10 -16.35 14.75
C GLN A 200 -8.64 -17.55 13.93
N VAL A 201 -7.34 -17.82 13.96
CA VAL A 201 -6.75 -18.99 13.30
C VAL A 201 -6.01 -19.79 14.36
N GLU A 202 -6.34 -21.07 14.44
CA GLU A 202 -5.70 -22.00 15.37
C GLU A 202 -4.19 -22.03 15.14
N ASN A 203 -3.42 -22.02 16.23
CA ASN A 203 -1.94 -22.02 16.20
C ASN A 203 -1.29 -20.79 15.54
N ARG A 204 -2.02 -19.68 15.35
CA ARG A 204 -1.42 -18.40 14.92
C ARG A 204 -0.56 -17.83 16.06
N PRO A 205 0.73 -17.52 15.83
CA PRO A 205 1.57 -16.84 16.80
C PRO A 205 0.99 -15.46 17.19
N PRO A 206 1.27 -14.98 18.41
CA PRO A 206 0.90 -13.61 18.79
C PRO A 206 1.46 -12.59 17.80
N ILE A 207 0.65 -11.57 17.47
CA ILE A 207 1.08 -10.49 16.61
C ILE A 207 2.22 -9.73 17.30
N ARG A 208 3.38 -9.66 16.64
CA ARG A 208 4.48 -8.78 17.04
C ARG A 208 4.14 -7.35 16.63
N TYR A 209 4.37 -6.38 17.50
CA TYR A 209 4.09 -4.97 17.22
C TYR A 209 5.39 -4.20 17.01
N MET A 210 5.35 -3.19 16.13
CA MET A 210 6.35 -2.13 16.18
C MET A 210 6.02 -1.20 17.33
N GLU A 211 7.02 -0.88 18.14
CA GLU A 211 6.94 0.12 19.22
C GLU A 211 6.72 1.55 18.67
#